data_AF-A0A3Q8ZN87-F1
#
_entry.id   AF-A0A3Q8ZN87-F1
#
_cell.length_a   1.000
_cell.length_b   1.000
_cell.length_c   1.000
_cell.angle_alpha   90.00
_cell.angle_beta   90.00
_cell.angle_gamma   90.00
#
_symmetry.space_group_name_H-M   'P 1'
#
loop_
_entity.id
_entity.type
_entity.pdbx_description
1 polymer ?
#
loop_
_entity_poly.entity_id
_entity_poly.type
_entity_poly.pdbx_seq_one_letter_code
_entity_poly.pdbx_strand_id
1 'polypeptide(L)'
;MDTVEIASRTAAVERTGGCLCGRIRYRVTGDPRVHYCHCDMCRRATGSAFAVLAWTSSSNLSWLSEEPAYRVSSPIARRGFCRACGSPLTLSYAAAEDEVALHVGTFDDPEGLEPQYNYGSSQRLAWVCCGIDLPHHDTEERW
;
A
#
# COMPACT_ATOMS: atom_id res chain seq x y z
N MET A 1 -22.22 -43.04 -15.60
CA MET A 1 -21.21 -42.18 -16.27
C MET A 1 -21.39 -40.81 -15.65
N ASP A 2 -20.75 -40.56 -14.52
CA ASP A 2 -20.84 -39.28 -13.82
C ASP A 2 -19.43 -38.88 -13.41
N THR A 3 -18.77 -38.11 -14.27
CA THR A 3 -17.52 -37.44 -13.96
C THR A 3 -17.86 -36.05 -13.44
N VAL A 4 -17.86 -35.89 -12.11
CA VAL A 4 -17.85 -34.56 -11.49
C VAL A 4 -16.42 -34.03 -11.57
N GLU A 5 -16.24 -33.03 -12.43
CA GLU A 5 -14.99 -32.30 -12.64
C GLU A 5 -14.73 -31.39 -11.44
N ILE A 6 -13.77 -31.75 -10.59
CA ILE A 6 -13.31 -30.90 -9.49
C ILE A 6 -12.41 -29.82 -10.09
N ALA A 7 -13.01 -28.67 -10.43
CA ALA A 7 -12.27 -27.47 -10.76
C ALA A 7 -11.46 -27.02 -9.53
N SER A 8 -10.14 -27.23 -9.58
CA SER A 8 -9.18 -26.65 -8.65
C SER A 8 -9.20 -25.13 -8.78
N ARG A 9 -10.02 -24.46 -7.98
CA ARG A 9 -9.88 -23.03 -7.70
C ARG A 9 -8.68 -22.86 -6.77
N THR A 10 -7.55 -22.41 -7.30
CA THR A 10 -6.51 -21.81 -6.46
C THR A 10 -7.19 -20.67 -5.69
N ALA A 11 -7.32 -20.82 -4.36
CA ALA A 11 -7.89 -19.76 -3.55
C ALA A 11 -7.06 -18.49 -3.76
N ALA A 12 -7.71 -17.37 -4.05
CA ALA A 12 -7.03 -16.08 -4.13
C ALA A 12 -6.33 -15.82 -2.79
N VAL A 13 -5.05 -15.41 -2.84
CA VAL A 13 -4.32 -15.04 -1.62
C VAL A 13 -5.10 -13.92 -0.94
N GLU A 14 -5.44 -14.13 0.33
CA GLU A 14 -6.13 -13.14 1.16
C GLU A 14 -5.16 -12.62 2.21
N ARG A 15 -5.11 -11.30 2.36
CA ARG A 15 -4.30 -10.62 3.37
C ARG A 15 -5.17 -9.70 4.19
N THR A 16 -4.93 -9.63 5.49
CA THR A 16 -5.64 -8.74 6.41
C THR A 16 -4.70 -7.71 7.02
N GLY A 17 -5.29 -6.66 7.56
CA GLY A 17 -4.54 -5.62 8.25
C GLY A 17 -5.45 -4.63 8.97
N GLY A 18 -4.84 -3.61 9.54
CA GLY A 18 -5.55 -2.55 10.22
C GLY A 18 -4.64 -1.48 10.81
N CYS A 19 -5.26 -0.46 11.40
CA CYS A 19 -4.52 0.57 12.09
C CYS A 19 -3.98 0.08 13.45
N LEU A 20 -3.05 0.85 14.03
CA LEU A 20 -2.41 0.53 15.31
C LEU A 20 -3.39 0.27 16.45
N CYS A 21 -4.50 1.03 16.52
CA CYS A 21 -5.50 0.86 17.58
C CYS A 21 -6.57 -0.20 17.27
N GLY A 22 -6.52 -0.85 16.11
CA GLY A 22 -7.44 -1.92 15.71
C GLY A 22 -8.85 -1.47 15.31
N ARG A 23 -9.19 -0.18 15.37
CA ARG A 23 -10.53 0.33 14.97
C ARG A 23 -10.83 0.16 13.49
N ILE A 24 -9.81 0.32 12.66
CA ILE A 24 -9.90 0.09 11.21
C ILE A 24 -9.24 -1.25 10.94
N ARG A 25 -10.00 -2.15 10.32
CA ARG A 25 -9.60 -3.47 9.86
C ARG A 25 -9.98 -3.60 8.40
N TYR A 26 -9.14 -4.27 7.62
CA TYR A 26 -9.38 -4.46 6.20
C TYR A 26 -8.94 -5.84 5.73
N ARG A 27 -9.44 -6.21 4.56
CA ARG A 27 -9.06 -7.37 3.77
C ARG A 27 -8.62 -6.90 2.39
N VAL A 28 -7.56 -7.50 1.86
CA VAL A 28 -7.11 -7.37 0.48
C VAL A 28 -7.05 -8.76 -0.15
N THR A 29 -7.62 -8.91 -1.34
CA THR A 29 -7.50 -10.12 -2.15
C THR A 29 -6.45 -9.95 -3.26
N GLY A 30 -5.80 -11.05 -3.65
CA GLY A 30 -4.75 -11.05 -4.67
C GLY A 30 -3.38 -10.68 -4.11
N ASP A 31 -2.45 -10.40 -5.01
CA ASP A 31 -1.06 -10.10 -4.67
C ASP A 31 -0.70 -8.65 -5.04
N PRO A 32 -0.55 -7.75 -4.05
CA PRO A 32 -0.22 -6.36 -4.31
C PRO A 32 1.19 -6.16 -4.86
N ARG A 33 1.38 -5.13 -5.68
CA ARG A 33 2.72 -4.69 -6.13
C ARG A 33 3.38 -3.83 -5.04
N VAL A 34 4.50 -4.28 -4.50
CA VAL A 34 5.15 -3.63 -3.36
C VAL A 34 6.41 -2.88 -3.76
N HIS A 35 6.63 -1.70 -3.20
CA HIS A 35 7.84 -0.90 -3.43
C HIS A 35 8.21 0.02 -2.27
N TYR A 36 9.47 0.45 -2.27
CA TYR A 36 9.94 1.58 -1.47
C TYR A 36 9.63 2.89 -2.19
N CYS A 37 8.98 3.83 -1.50
CA CYS A 37 8.77 5.18 -2.00
C CYS A 37 9.58 6.19 -1.18
N HIS A 38 10.56 6.80 -1.82
CA HIS A 38 11.54 7.71 -1.20
C HIS A 38 11.15 9.18 -1.30
N CYS A 39 10.05 9.52 -1.98
CA CYS A 39 9.67 10.91 -2.20
C CYS A 39 9.39 11.65 -0.88
N ASP A 40 9.63 12.96 -0.86
CA ASP A 40 9.50 13.79 0.33
C ASP A 40 8.09 13.74 0.94
N MET A 41 7.06 13.68 0.11
CA MET A 41 5.68 13.54 0.57
C MET A 41 5.45 12.22 1.33
N CYS A 42 5.98 11.11 0.82
CA CYS A 42 5.84 9.81 1.48
C CYS A 42 6.63 9.75 2.79
N ARG A 43 7.83 10.33 2.85
CA ARG A 43 8.58 10.49 4.11
C ARG A 43 7.82 11.29 5.14
N ARG A 44 7.30 12.47 4.76
CA ARG A 44 6.53 13.33 5.68
C ARG A 44 5.22 12.68 6.10
N ALA A 45 4.57 11.92 5.22
CA ALA A 45 3.32 11.24 5.54
C ALA A 45 3.51 10.12 6.57
N THR A 46 4.65 9.42 6.54
CA THR A 46 4.93 8.31 7.48
C THR A 46 5.77 8.73 8.68
N GLY A 47 6.48 9.87 8.60
CA GLY A 47 7.52 10.22 9.56
C GLY A 47 8.77 9.33 9.46
N SER A 48 8.89 8.49 8.42
CA SER A 48 9.98 7.53 8.23
C SER A 48 10.90 7.94 7.09
N ALA A 49 12.01 7.21 6.91
CA ALA A 49 12.99 7.42 5.85
C ALA A 49 12.42 7.22 4.44
N PHE A 50 11.37 6.42 4.34
CA PHE A 50 10.59 6.11 3.13
C PHE A 50 9.21 5.57 3.55
N ALA A 51 8.29 5.47 2.60
CA ALA A 51 7.10 4.64 2.75
C ALA A 51 7.33 3.28 2.07
N VAL A 52 6.73 2.22 2.59
CA VAL A 52 6.58 0.95 1.87
C VAL A 52 5.11 0.79 1.53
N LEU A 53 4.83 0.70 0.23
CA LEU A 53 3.48 0.80 -0.31
C LEU A 53 3.16 -0.43 -1.17
N ALA A 54 1.97 -0.99 -0.94
CA ALA A 54 1.43 -2.17 -1.61
C ALA A 54 0.24 -1.75 -2.48
N TRP A 55 0.46 -1.60 -3.79
CA TRP A 55 -0.55 -1.23 -4.78
C TRP A 55 -1.44 -2.42 -5.16
N THR A 56 -2.75 -2.22 -5.14
CA THR A 56 -3.77 -3.18 -5.59
C THR A 56 -4.93 -2.44 -6.26
N SER A 57 -5.79 -3.17 -6.96
CA SER A 57 -7.08 -2.61 -7.38
C SER A 57 -7.92 -2.25 -6.15
N SER A 58 -8.59 -1.10 -6.20
CA SER A 58 -9.58 -0.67 -5.20
C SER A 58 -10.68 -1.71 -5.02
N SER A 59 -11.00 -2.48 -6.06
CA SER A 59 -12.00 -3.56 -6.00
C SER A 59 -11.57 -4.78 -5.16
N ASN A 60 -10.26 -4.93 -4.90
CA ASN A 60 -9.72 -5.99 -4.06
C ASN A 60 -9.69 -5.62 -2.57
N LEU A 61 -9.95 -4.35 -2.23
CA LEU A 61 -9.93 -3.85 -0.86
C LEU A 61 -11.34 -3.85 -0.27
N SER A 62 -11.49 -4.44 0.92
CA SER A 62 -12.73 -4.38 1.72
C SER A 62 -12.42 -3.90 3.13
N TRP A 63 -13.14 -2.88 3.60
CA TRP A 63 -13.12 -2.46 5.00
C TRP A 63 -14.00 -3.41 5.82
N LEU A 64 -13.44 -4.00 6.86
CA LEU A 64 -14.13 -4.97 7.74
C LEU A 64 -14.71 -4.30 9.00
N SER A 65 -14.32 -3.05 9.26
CA SER A 65 -14.81 -2.22 10.37
C SER A 65 -14.92 -0.76 9.91
N GLU A 66 -14.52 0.21 10.74
CA GLU A 66 -14.52 1.63 10.35
C GLU A 66 -13.69 1.88 9.08
N GLU A 67 -14.13 2.84 8.26
CA GLU A 67 -13.34 3.34 7.13
C GLU A 67 -12.33 4.42 7.57
N PRO A 68 -11.20 4.57 6.85
CA PRO A 68 -10.26 5.65 7.11
C PRO A 68 -10.87 7.02 6.82
N ALA A 69 -10.39 8.02 7.54
CA ALA A 69 -10.55 9.40 7.12
C ALA A 69 -9.57 9.72 6.00
N TYR A 70 -9.95 10.62 5.11
CA TYR A 70 -9.11 11.01 3.98
C TYR A 70 -8.67 12.47 4.09
N ARG A 71 -7.42 12.73 3.70
CA ARG A 71 -6.87 14.07 3.49
C ARG A 71 -6.36 14.17 2.05
N VAL A 72 -6.76 15.23 1.35
CA VAL A 72 -6.13 15.63 0.08
C VAL A 72 -4.71 16.10 0.40
N SER A 73 -3.72 15.32 -0.03
CA SER A 73 -2.31 15.53 0.32
C SER A 73 -1.55 16.33 -0.74
N SER A 74 -2.02 16.32 -1.99
CA SER A 74 -1.58 17.17 -3.10
C SER A 74 -2.76 17.34 -4.08
N PRO A 75 -2.63 18.15 -5.16
CA PRO A 75 -3.67 18.25 -6.19
C PRO A 75 -4.04 16.92 -6.84
N ILE A 76 -3.14 15.92 -6.81
CA ILE A 76 -3.34 14.64 -7.48
C ILE A 76 -3.55 13.46 -6.53
N ALA A 77 -3.28 13.60 -5.22
CA ALA A 77 -3.23 12.47 -4.31
C ALA A 77 -4.00 12.71 -3.00
N ARG A 78 -4.76 11.71 -2.56
CA ARG A 78 -5.37 11.66 -1.22
C ARG A 78 -4.78 10.51 -0.42
N ARG A 79 -4.77 10.66 0.91
CA ARG A 79 -4.25 9.67 1.85
C ARG A 79 -5.28 9.33 2.92
N GLY A 80 -5.49 8.04 3.14
CA GLY A 80 -6.36 7.51 4.19
C GLY A 80 -5.60 7.29 5.49
N PHE A 81 -6.21 7.62 6.63
CA PHE A 81 -5.61 7.44 7.95
C PHE A 81 -6.67 7.18 9.03
N CYS A 82 -6.24 6.59 10.15
CA CYS A 82 -7.11 6.41 11.31
C CYS A 82 -7.22 7.70 12.13
N ARG A 83 -8.43 8.25 12.32
CA ARG A 83 -8.64 9.45 13.16
C ARG A 83 -8.26 9.23 14.62
N ALA A 84 -8.34 8.00 15.12
CA ALA A 84 -8.12 7.69 16.53
C ALA A 84 -6.65 7.52 16.91
N CYS A 85 -5.83 6.93 16.03
CA CYS A 85 -4.41 6.66 16.34
C CYS A 85 -3.42 7.28 15.35
N GLY A 86 -3.89 7.89 14.27
CA GLY A 86 -3.03 8.55 13.27
C GLY A 86 -2.34 7.61 12.28
N SER A 87 -2.51 6.28 12.38
CA SER A 87 -1.87 5.34 11.43
C SER A 87 -2.20 5.72 9.98
N PRO A 88 -1.19 5.90 9.11
CA PRO A 88 -1.41 6.06 7.68
C PRO A 88 -1.80 4.68 7.11
N LEU A 89 -2.88 4.64 6.33
CA LEU A 89 -3.44 3.40 5.81
C LEU A 89 -3.33 3.33 4.30
N THR A 90 -3.73 4.39 3.58
CA THR A 90 -3.81 4.35 2.12
C THR A 90 -3.24 5.57 1.43
N LEU A 91 -2.86 5.39 0.17
CA LEU A 91 -2.58 6.43 -0.83
C LEU A 91 -3.37 6.09 -2.10
N SER A 92 -4.04 7.05 -2.70
CA SER A 92 -4.66 6.90 -4.02
C SER A 92 -4.52 8.20 -4.83
N TYR A 93 -4.48 8.09 -6.15
CA TYR A 93 -4.42 9.23 -7.06
C TYR A 93 -5.79 9.53 -7.68
N ALA A 94 -6.08 10.80 -7.93
CA ALA A 94 -7.32 11.22 -8.58
C ALA A 94 -7.39 10.74 -10.05
N ALA A 95 -6.24 10.59 -10.71
CA ALA A 95 -6.17 10.11 -12.09
C ALA A 95 -6.22 8.57 -12.22
N ALA A 96 -6.15 7.84 -11.11
CA ALA A 96 -6.16 6.37 -11.05
C ALA A 96 -7.12 5.92 -9.94
N GLU A 97 -8.43 6.13 -10.18
CA GLU A 97 -9.48 5.87 -9.20
C GLU A 97 -9.66 4.37 -8.87
N ASP A 98 -9.19 3.50 -9.76
CA ASP A 98 -9.29 2.05 -9.65
C ASP A 98 -8.11 1.40 -8.91
N GLU A 99 -7.10 2.16 -8.52
CA GLU A 99 -5.95 1.69 -7.73
C GLU A 99 -5.83 2.37 -6.37
N VAL A 100 -5.37 1.59 -5.39
CA VAL A 100 -5.06 2.06 -4.04
C VAL A 100 -3.79 1.38 -3.55
N ALA A 101 -2.90 2.16 -2.94
CA ALA A 101 -1.78 1.65 -2.17
C ALA A 101 -2.17 1.56 -0.71
N LEU A 102 -1.83 0.45 -0.05
CA LEU A 102 -1.82 0.33 1.40
C LEU A 102 -0.40 0.43 1.96
N HIS A 103 -0.25 0.98 3.16
CA HIS A 103 1.03 0.93 3.85
C HIS A 103 1.34 -0.50 4.30
N VAL A 104 2.49 -1.07 3.88
CA VAL A 104 2.83 -2.47 4.20
C VAL A 104 2.85 -2.74 5.70
N GLY A 105 3.31 -1.78 6.50
CA GLY A 105 3.34 -1.90 7.96
C GLY A 105 1.98 -1.99 8.65
N THR A 106 0.86 -1.83 7.93
CA THR A 106 -0.49 -2.01 8.49
C THR A 106 -1.09 -3.38 8.20
N PHE A 107 -0.40 -4.27 7.48
CA PHE A 107 -0.83 -5.66 7.30
C PHE A 107 -0.48 -6.49 8.54
N ASP A 108 -1.30 -7.52 8.82
CA ASP A 108 -1.06 -8.41 9.97
C ASP A 108 0.16 -9.33 9.76
N ASP A 109 0.42 -9.70 8.50
CA ASP A 109 1.62 -10.45 8.08
C ASP A 109 2.33 -9.68 6.96
N PRO A 110 3.18 -8.69 7.32
CA PRO A 110 3.88 -7.86 6.34
C PRO A 110 5.11 -8.54 5.73
N GLU A 111 5.58 -9.67 6.27
CA GLU A 111 6.80 -10.35 5.79
C GLU A 111 6.62 -10.86 4.35
N GLY A 112 5.42 -11.33 4.00
CA GLY A 112 5.08 -11.78 2.64
C GLY A 112 4.82 -10.66 1.62
N LEU A 113 5.15 -9.40 1.93
CA LEU A 113 4.96 -8.23 1.07
C LEU A 113 6.31 -7.55 0.81
N GLU A 114 7.21 -8.26 0.11
CA GLU A 114 8.56 -7.79 -0.16
C GLU A 114 8.60 -6.74 -1.30
N PRO A 115 9.20 -5.57 -1.09
CA PRO A 115 9.39 -4.56 -2.13
C PRO A 115 10.21 -5.05 -3.33
N GLN A 116 9.74 -4.76 -4.54
CA GLN A 116 10.38 -5.20 -5.79
C GLN A 116 11.12 -4.08 -6.53
N TYR A 117 10.93 -2.82 -6.13
CA TYR A 117 11.57 -1.66 -6.76
C TYR A 117 11.61 -0.43 -5.82
N ASN A 118 12.34 0.59 -6.24
CA ASN A 118 12.40 1.92 -5.62
C ASN A 118 11.71 2.95 -6.50
N TYR A 119 10.92 3.82 -5.90
CA TYR A 119 10.29 4.98 -6.54
C TYR A 119 10.71 6.28 -5.86
N GLY A 120 10.82 7.36 -6.64
CA GLY A 120 11.33 8.65 -6.15
C GLY A 120 12.80 8.59 -5.74
N SER A 121 13.60 7.75 -6.42
CA SER A 121 14.94 7.35 -5.99
C SER A 121 15.92 8.53 -5.87
N SER A 122 15.82 9.56 -6.72
CA SER A 122 16.59 10.81 -6.59
C SER A 122 16.42 11.52 -5.25
N GLN A 123 15.33 11.26 -4.53
CA GLN A 123 15.08 11.85 -3.21
C GLN A 123 15.51 10.95 -2.06
N ARG A 124 16.01 9.73 -2.31
CA ARG A 124 16.47 8.80 -1.26
C ARG A 124 17.49 9.46 -0.35
N LEU A 125 17.30 9.31 0.96
CA LEU A 125 18.29 9.77 1.94
C LEU A 125 19.56 8.93 1.82
N ALA A 126 20.73 9.59 1.78
CA ALA A 126 22.01 8.94 1.45
C ALA A 126 22.39 7.78 2.39
N TRP A 127 21.92 7.80 3.64
CA TRP A 127 22.18 6.74 4.63
C TRP A 127 21.21 5.56 4.56
N VAL A 128 20.16 5.63 3.75
CA VAL A 128 19.23 4.52 3.55
C VAL A 128 19.87 3.52 2.59
N CYS A 129 20.09 2.28 3.05
CA CYS A 129 20.67 1.19 2.26
C CYS A 129 19.65 0.11 1.84
N CYS A 130 18.44 0.08 2.42
CA CYS A 130 17.42 -0.92 2.07
C CYS A 130 17.07 -0.92 0.58
N GLY A 131 17.00 -2.12 -0.03
CA GLY A 131 16.63 -2.29 -1.44
C GLY A 131 17.50 -1.52 -2.43
N ILE A 132 18.75 -1.19 -2.11
CA ILE A 132 19.62 -0.40 -3.00
C ILE A 132 19.94 -1.10 -4.32
N ASP A 133 19.87 -2.44 -4.36
CA ASP A 133 20.13 -3.23 -5.56
C ASP A 133 18.86 -3.47 -6.40
N LEU A 134 17.69 -3.03 -5.91
CA LEU A 134 16.42 -3.15 -6.65
C LEU A 134 16.30 -2.05 -7.71
N PRO A 135 15.54 -2.27 -8.80
CA PRO A 135 15.29 -1.26 -9.83
C PRO A 135 14.93 0.12 -9.28
N HIS A 136 15.40 1.17 -9.94
CA HIS A 136 15.20 2.55 -9.53
C HIS A 136 14.37 3.32 -10.53
N HIS A 137 13.32 3.96 -10.04
CA HIS A 137 12.51 4.90 -10.78
C HIS A 137 12.52 6.25 -10.06
N ASP A 138 12.55 7.33 -10.84
CA ASP A 138 12.30 8.67 -10.34
C ASP A 138 10.80 8.96 -10.27
N THR A 139 10.44 10.05 -9.57
CA THR A 139 9.04 10.47 -9.55
C THR A 139 8.64 10.99 -10.94
N GLU A 140 7.53 10.48 -11.43
CA GLU A 140 6.83 10.97 -12.62
C GLU A 140 5.73 11.96 -12.23
N GLU A 141 5.47 12.10 -10.93
CA GLU A 141 4.45 12.99 -10.42
C GLU A 141 4.87 14.44 -10.65
N ARG A 142 4.08 15.15 -11.46
CA ARG A 142 4.26 16.57 -11.76
C ARG A 142 2.99 17.28 -11.31
N TRP A 143 3.14 18.24 -10.39
CA TRP A 143 2.06 19.09 -9.92
C TRP A 143 2.54 20.52 -9.72
#